data_AF-A0A5M3MME0-F1
#
_entry.id   AF-A0A5M3MME0-F1
#
_cell.length_a   1.000
_cell.length_b   1.000
_cell.length_c   1.000
_cell.angle_alpha   90.00
_cell.angle_beta   90.00
_cell.angle_gamma   90.00
#
_symmetry.space_group_name_H-M   'P 1'
#
loop_
_entity.id
_entity.type
_entity.pdbx_description
1 polymer ?
#
loop_
_entity_poly.entity_id
_entity_poly.type
_entity_poly.pdbx_seq_one_letter_code
_entity_poly.pdbx_strand_id
1 'polypeptide(L)'
;MSVDLSPALSNEVVHRGKHVPGMPPPSLNGQPGRDQNTSREASSYSSLNQHLHHQQVSTHLTIKDMTDVLGVLVIATNGARTEFYQDPYTYQPAFTISTPLGVAESYNLGAALRQEYFTPSSPSYVAGMSTDVMDTHEVHVHVKGGGEGAVVFDSATAVLQGLFPPNTRNTIELANETVVTSPLGGYQYVPVETIQPESDKSLEPWLDCPNFEKHVAKVYGSGEFKEAAGNAKGFFGFVKDYVFGRVTALENAWNLFDYMNTELTYNKTYAYRLPPTLIEQARGWANFHENAVFSDKDPGGIGNIAGRAILSSLISALERIAFNDDPLKFFLIETSYQPLISLFHLTEMNREDPLLASIPNPASALAIELRRGPAPDTRDFLRFQFKNGSSGDFEPYHVLGHKADIPLTEFIYRIENYAISSNKQWASACGASRFSSELLDTAFPAAGGAPASTSRTALSGLFALVCFAGLVMFGRFFRARRATQAHQHQQGQGQGQGAVRLHGDEVTPMVSEKHRQQFSA
;
A
#
# COMPACT_ATOMS: atom_id res chain seq x y z
N MET A 1 11.41 25.82 -20.37
CA MET A 1 11.90 26.44 -19.12
C MET A 1 11.35 25.61 -17.97
N SER A 2 12.07 24.56 -17.65
CA SER A 2 11.76 23.57 -16.62
C SER A 2 12.48 23.99 -15.34
N VAL A 3 11.72 24.29 -14.29
CA VAL A 3 12.26 24.60 -12.97
C VAL A 3 12.16 23.30 -12.16
N ASP A 4 13.34 22.75 -11.89
CA ASP A 4 13.57 21.62 -11.01
C ASP A 4 13.37 22.08 -9.55
N LEU A 5 12.42 21.47 -8.84
CA LEU A 5 12.15 21.72 -7.43
C LEU A 5 12.15 20.39 -6.69
N SER A 6 13.34 19.87 -6.43
CA SER A 6 13.57 18.85 -5.40
C SER A 6 13.93 19.54 -4.08
N PRO A 7 13.24 19.30 -2.95
CA PRO A 7 13.80 19.54 -1.63
C PRO A 7 14.63 18.33 -1.23
N ALA A 8 15.94 18.53 -1.16
CA ALA A 8 16.89 17.58 -0.59
C ALA A 8 16.65 17.45 0.93
N LEU A 9 16.18 16.28 1.37
CA LEU A 9 16.37 15.81 2.73
C LEU A 9 17.50 14.77 2.68
N SER A 10 18.72 15.25 2.84
CA SER A 10 19.94 14.46 2.93
C SER A 10 20.04 13.78 4.30
N ASN A 11 20.04 12.43 4.29
CA ASN A 11 20.48 11.60 5.41
C ASN A 11 22.02 11.68 5.52
N GLU A 12 22.55 12.48 6.44
CA GLU A 12 23.94 12.34 6.90
C GLU A 12 23.97 11.64 8.26
N VAL A 13 24.47 10.41 8.25
CA VAL A 13 24.84 9.63 9.44
C VAL A 13 26.18 10.16 9.96
N VAL A 14 26.14 10.95 11.04
CA VAL A 14 27.36 11.41 11.73
C VAL A 14 27.75 10.42 12.83
N HIS A 15 28.76 9.60 12.56
CA HIS A 15 29.50 8.88 13.61
C HIS A 15 30.36 9.87 14.40
N ARG A 16 30.07 10.07 15.70
CA ARG A 16 31.00 10.73 16.65
C ARG A 16 31.64 9.69 17.57
N GLY A 17 32.91 9.38 17.30
CA GLY A 17 33.82 8.72 18.24
C GLY A 17 34.21 9.67 19.38
N LYS A 18 34.19 9.16 20.61
CA LYS A 18 34.67 9.86 21.82
C LYS A 18 36.18 9.70 21.95
N HIS A 19 36.87 10.80 22.23
CA HIS A 19 38.29 10.87 22.61
C HIS A 19 38.41 11.29 24.08
N VAL A 20 39.23 10.60 24.87
CA VAL A 20 39.82 11.05 26.16
C VAL A 20 41.25 10.45 26.27
N PRO A 21 42.25 11.11 26.90
CA PRO A 21 43.68 11.06 26.53
C PRO A 21 44.60 10.20 27.43
N GLY A 22 45.87 10.03 27.03
CA GLY A 22 46.81 9.03 27.55
C GLY A 22 47.97 9.49 28.46
N MET A 23 48.99 8.62 28.59
CA MET A 23 50.41 8.87 28.94
C MET A 23 51.27 7.57 28.84
N PRO A 24 52.64 7.63 28.78
CA PRO A 24 53.56 6.70 28.06
C PRO A 24 54.57 5.96 29.01
N PRO A 25 55.83 5.53 28.68
CA PRO A 25 56.60 5.08 27.47
C PRO A 25 57.26 3.65 27.74
N PRO A 26 58.43 3.15 27.20
CA PRO A 26 59.41 3.65 26.23
C PRO A 26 59.95 2.67 25.13
N SER A 27 60.87 3.22 24.33
CA SER A 27 61.59 2.75 23.14
C SER A 27 62.63 1.64 23.37
N LEU A 28 63.06 0.98 22.27
CA LEU A 28 64.48 0.71 21.95
C LEU A 28 64.69 0.17 20.49
N ASN A 29 65.43 0.95 19.72
CA ASN A 29 66.43 0.70 18.65
C ASN A 29 66.58 -0.67 17.94
N GLY A 30 66.88 -0.60 16.62
CA GLY A 30 67.85 -1.50 15.97
C GLY A 30 67.61 -1.90 14.49
N GLN A 31 68.09 -1.08 13.55
CA GLN A 31 68.25 -1.30 12.09
C GLN A 31 69.52 -2.15 11.75
N PRO A 32 70.03 -2.33 10.48
CA PRO A 32 69.46 -2.42 9.11
C PRO A 32 70.21 -3.41 8.14
N GLY A 33 69.84 -3.46 6.84
CA GLY A 33 70.73 -3.77 5.68
C GLY A 33 70.00 -4.31 4.43
N ARG A 34 69.84 -3.51 3.34
CA ARG A 34 70.64 -3.43 2.06
C ARG A 34 70.54 -4.68 1.15
N ASP A 35 70.44 -4.68 -0.19
CA ASP A 35 70.53 -3.72 -1.32
C ASP A 35 69.76 -4.33 -2.54
N GLN A 36 68.96 -3.55 -3.28
CA GLN A 36 69.08 -3.09 -4.69
C GLN A 36 69.68 -4.00 -5.80
N ASN A 37 68.86 -4.14 -6.86
CA ASN A 37 69.13 -3.86 -8.30
C ASN A 37 69.26 -4.98 -9.38
N THR A 38 68.41 -4.79 -10.41
CA THR A 38 68.64 -4.87 -11.88
C THR A 38 68.70 -6.21 -12.66
N SER A 39 67.58 -6.49 -13.37
CA SER A 39 67.37 -6.72 -14.82
C SER A 39 68.26 -7.64 -15.69
N ARG A 40 67.52 -8.52 -16.40
CA ARG A 40 67.63 -9.04 -17.79
C ARG A 40 68.57 -10.22 -18.14
N GLU A 41 67.89 -11.27 -18.62
CA GLU A 41 68.17 -12.15 -19.77
C GLU A 41 69.47 -12.98 -19.83
N ALA A 42 69.35 -14.31 -19.72
CA ALA A 42 69.52 -15.23 -20.87
C ALA A 42 69.57 -16.72 -20.45
N SER A 43 68.63 -17.49 -21.01
CA SER A 43 68.80 -18.76 -21.72
C SER A 43 69.09 -20.09 -20.99
N SER A 44 68.44 -21.11 -21.57
CA SER A 44 68.72 -22.55 -21.57
C SER A 44 68.11 -23.39 -20.45
N TYR A 45 66.95 -23.99 -20.71
CA TYR A 45 66.82 -25.44 -20.91
C TYR A 45 65.51 -25.75 -21.65
N SER A 46 65.62 -26.20 -22.90
CA SER A 46 64.53 -26.75 -23.70
C SER A 46 64.41 -28.26 -23.46
N SER A 47 63.19 -28.80 -23.40
CA SER A 47 62.80 -29.88 -24.33
C SER A 47 61.33 -30.30 -24.18
N LEU A 48 60.66 -30.28 -25.35
CA LEU A 48 59.66 -31.23 -25.82
C LEU A 48 58.39 -31.47 -25.00
N ASN A 49 57.32 -30.76 -25.37
CA ASN A 49 56.15 -31.35 -26.06
C ASN A 49 54.96 -30.38 -26.02
N GLN A 50 54.74 -29.63 -27.10
CA GLN A 50 53.43 -29.09 -27.45
C GLN A 50 53.51 -28.50 -28.85
N HIS A 51 52.99 -29.21 -29.85
CA HIS A 51 52.30 -28.61 -31.00
C HIS A 51 51.55 -29.70 -31.76
N LEU A 52 50.31 -29.36 -32.14
CA LEU A 52 49.36 -30.08 -33.00
C LEU A 52 48.49 -31.14 -32.31
N HIS A 53 47.30 -30.72 -31.84
CA HIS A 53 46.02 -31.21 -32.36
C HIS A 53 44.83 -30.43 -31.75
N HIS A 54 43.83 -30.19 -32.61
CA HIS A 54 42.47 -29.69 -32.34
C HIS A 54 42.26 -28.18 -32.11
N GLN A 55 42.00 -27.49 -33.23
CA GLN A 55 40.82 -26.63 -33.34
C GLN A 55 39.58 -27.43 -32.89
N GLN A 56 39.07 -27.12 -31.70
CA GLN A 56 37.66 -27.25 -31.39
C GLN A 56 37.14 -25.84 -31.11
N VAL A 57 36.18 -25.44 -31.93
CA VAL A 57 35.31 -24.30 -31.68
C VAL A 57 34.64 -24.55 -30.33
N SER A 58 35.12 -23.88 -29.29
CA SER A 58 34.41 -23.80 -28.02
C SER A 58 33.34 -22.73 -28.19
N THR A 59 32.19 -23.13 -28.73
CA THR A 59 30.93 -22.49 -28.34
C THR A 59 30.74 -22.76 -26.86
N HIS A 60 31.34 -21.92 -26.03
CA HIS A 60 30.86 -21.75 -24.67
C HIS A 60 29.45 -21.18 -24.83
N LEU A 61 28.45 -22.07 -24.82
CA LEU A 61 27.18 -21.71 -24.23
C LEU A 61 27.54 -21.17 -22.84
N THR A 62 27.46 -19.86 -22.68
CA THR A 62 27.22 -19.27 -21.38
C THR A 62 25.92 -19.91 -20.93
N ILE A 63 26.00 -20.95 -20.10
CA ILE A 63 24.86 -21.33 -19.27
C ILE A 63 24.54 -20.03 -18.55
N LYS A 64 23.38 -19.49 -18.89
CA LYS A 64 22.83 -18.32 -18.22
C LYS A 64 22.66 -18.76 -16.77
N ASP A 65 23.64 -18.47 -15.90
CA ASP A 65 23.54 -18.60 -14.44
C ASP A 65 22.54 -17.56 -13.87
N MET A 66 21.50 -17.22 -14.64
CA MET A 66 20.45 -16.32 -14.23
C MET A 66 19.23 -17.17 -13.92
N THR A 67 18.76 -17.05 -12.69
CA THR A 67 17.42 -17.47 -12.33
C THR A 67 16.41 -16.66 -13.16
N ASP A 68 15.50 -17.35 -13.84
CA ASP A 68 14.46 -16.70 -14.63
C ASP A 68 13.35 -16.21 -13.68
N VAL A 69 13.01 -14.92 -13.75
CA VAL A 69 11.85 -14.38 -13.04
C VAL A 69 10.60 -14.76 -13.82
N LEU A 70 9.75 -15.59 -13.23
CA LEU A 70 8.50 -16.07 -13.82
C LEU A 70 7.39 -15.03 -13.71
N GLY A 71 7.40 -14.29 -12.60
CA GLY A 71 6.46 -13.21 -12.33
C GLY A 71 6.76 -12.53 -11.00
N VAL A 72 6.01 -11.46 -10.72
CA VAL A 72 6.19 -10.65 -9.52
C VAL A 72 4.84 -10.22 -8.95
N LEU A 73 4.75 -10.25 -7.62
CA LEU A 73 3.66 -9.68 -6.84
C LEU A 73 4.15 -8.41 -6.19
N VAL A 74 3.39 -7.33 -6.28
CA VAL A 74 3.75 -6.03 -5.71
C VAL A 74 2.64 -5.59 -4.77
N ILE A 75 2.99 -5.27 -3.53
CA ILE A 75 2.12 -4.55 -2.60
C ILE A 75 2.67 -3.13 -2.50
N ALA A 76 1.91 -2.17 -3.00
CA ALA A 76 2.29 -0.76 -3.02
C ALA A 76 1.39 0.07 -2.10
N THR A 77 1.99 1.08 -1.46
CA THR A 77 1.26 2.07 -0.66
C THR A 77 0.94 3.29 -1.50
N ASN A 78 -0.19 3.92 -1.19
CA ASN A 78 -0.56 5.18 -1.83
C ASN A 78 0.50 6.28 -1.70
N GLY A 79 0.48 7.23 -2.62
CA GLY A 79 1.29 8.44 -2.56
C GLY A 79 0.79 9.45 -1.51
N ALA A 80 1.48 10.58 -1.42
CA ALA A 80 1.11 11.68 -0.53
C ALA A 80 -0.33 12.17 -0.75
N ARG A 81 -0.99 12.48 0.37
CA ARG A 81 -2.39 12.92 0.43
C ARG A 81 -2.56 14.11 1.36
N THR A 82 -3.76 14.64 1.40
CA THR A 82 -4.17 15.58 2.46
C THR A 82 -4.19 14.89 3.83
N GLU A 83 -4.37 15.67 4.90
CA GLU A 83 -4.55 15.16 6.27
C GLU A 83 -5.58 14.02 6.26
N PHE A 84 -5.28 12.97 7.00
CA PHE A 84 -6.16 11.84 7.23
C PHE A 84 -6.23 11.62 8.73
N TYR A 85 -7.44 11.46 9.22
CA TYR A 85 -7.71 11.12 10.60
C TYR A 85 -8.24 9.70 10.65
N GLN A 86 -7.79 8.92 11.63
CA GLN A 86 -8.39 7.64 11.97
C GLN A 86 -8.72 7.59 13.46
N ASP A 87 -9.87 7.04 13.81
CA ASP A 87 -10.22 6.87 15.22
C ASP A 87 -9.18 5.98 15.92
N PRO A 88 -8.61 6.41 17.05
CA PRO A 88 -7.47 5.71 17.65
C PRO A 88 -7.83 4.34 18.26
N TYR A 89 -9.11 3.98 18.38
CA TYR A 89 -9.52 2.68 18.96
C TYR A 89 -10.12 1.74 17.92
N THR A 90 -10.91 2.29 17.02
CA THR A 90 -11.68 1.55 16.01
C THR A 90 -11.05 1.61 14.62
N TYR A 91 -10.07 2.49 14.41
CA TYR A 91 -9.46 2.78 13.11
C TYR A 91 -10.43 3.28 12.05
N GLN A 92 -11.63 3.70 12.45
CA GLN A 92 -12.61 4.24 11.54
C GLN A 92 -12.02 5.46 10.82
N PRO A 93 -11.98 5.44 9.47
CA PRO A 93 -11.26 6.41 8.67
C PRO A 93 -12.09 7.69 8.44
N ALA A 94 -11.42 8.84 8.41
CA ALA A 94 -11.99 10.09 7.90
C ALA A 94 -11.77 10.21 6.38
N PHE A 95 -12.39 11.22 5.77
CA PHE A 95 -12.17 11.50 4.35
C PHE A 95 -10.79 12.13 4.10
N THR A 96 -10.14 11.74 3.01
CA THR A 96 -8.89 12.34 2.52
C THR A 96 -8.78 12.19 1.00
N ILE A 97 -7.94 13.00 0.36
CA ILE A 97 -7.77 13.05 -1.10
C ILE A 97 -6.29 13.07 -1.51
N SER A 98 -6.03 12.55 -2.72
CA SER A 98 -4.70 12.58 -3.33
C SER A 98 -4.25 14.01 -3.58
N THR A 99 -2.95 14.26 -3.40
CA THR A 99 -2.34 15.50 -3.87
C THR A 99 -1.62 15.26 -5.20
N PRO A 100 -1.35 16.31 -6.00
CA PRO A 100 -0.50 16.19 -7.17
C PRO A 100 0.89 15.63 -6.85
N LEU A 101 1.42 15.90 -5.64
CA LEU A 101 2.66 15.29 -5.18
C LEU A 101 2.52 13.77 -5.07
N GLY A 102 1.46 13.27 -4.42
CA GLY A 102 1.27 11.83 -4.27
C GLY A 102 1.04 11.08 -5.57
N VAL A 103 0.31 11.70 -6.51
CA VAL A 103 0.14 11.14 -7.86
C VAL A 103 1.49 11.08 -8.59
N ALA A 104 2.35 12.09 -8.43
CA ALA A 104 3.69 12.07 -9.03
C ALA A 104 4.61 11.01 -8.37
N GLU A 105 4.57 10.86 -7.05
CA GLU A 105 5.29 9.81 -6.33
C GLU A 105 4.89 8.40 -6.81
N SER A 106 3.58 8.17 -6.94
CA SER A 106 3.00 6.91 -7.41
C SER A 106 3.36 6.61 -8.87
N TYR A 107 3.32 7.63 -9.74
CA TYR A 107 3.80 7.51 -11.12
C TYR A 107 5.28 7.13 -11.18
N ASN A 108 6.12 7.75 -10.35
CA ASN A 108 7.55 7.44 -10.30
C ASN A 108 7.81 6.02 -9.78
N LEU A 109 7.01 5.54 -8.81
CA LEU A 109 7.05 4.14 -8.40
C LEU A 109 6.70 3.20 -9.56
N GLY A 110 5.66 3.51 -10.33
CA GLY A 110 5.30 2.76 -11.54
C GLY A 110 6.43 2.70 -12.57
N ALA A 111 7.10 3.83 -12.81
CA ALA A 111 8.26 3.89 -13.70
C ALA A 111 9.45 3.06 -13.19
N ALA A 112 9.69 3.06 -11.88
CA ALA A 112 10.72 2.21 -11.26
C ALA A 112 10.40 0.72 -11.39
N LEU A 113 9.14 0.32 -11.15
CA LEU A 113 8.66 -1.05 -11.38
C LEU A 113 8.83 -1.48 -12.85
N ARG A 114 8.55 -0.58 -13.80
CA ARG A 114 8.78 -0.83 -15.22
C ARG A 114 10.27 -1.05 -15.51
N GLN A 115 11.13 -0.22 -14.95
CA GLN A 115 12.57 -0.36 -15.12
C GLN A 115 13.07 -1.70 -14.56
N GLU A 116 12.58 -2.10 -13.40
CA GLU A 116 12.99 -3.33 -12.72
C GLU A 116 12.47 -4.59 -13.41
N TYR A 117 11.18 -4.63 -13.77
CA TYR A 117 10.51 -5.88 -14.16
C TYR A 117 10.16 -5.98 -15.65
N PHE A 118 10.11 -4.86 -16.37
CA PHE A 118 9.67 -4.80 -17.78
C PHE A 118 10.79 -4.40 -18.74
N THR A 119 12.02 -4.24 -18.25
CA THR A 119 13.17 -3.87 -19.08
C THR A 119 14.06 -5.09 -19.29
N PRO A 120 14.24 -5.59 -20.54
CA PRO A 120 15.01 -6.83 -20.79
C PRO A 120 16.47 -6.83 -20.30
N SER A 121 17.07 -5.66 -20.08
CA SER A 121 18.41 -5.54 -19.52
C SER A 121 18.47 -5.65 -17.99
N SER A 122 17.32 -5.65 -17.31
CA SER A 122 17.24 -5.82 -15.86
C SER A 122 17.53 -7.28 -15.46
N PRO A 123 18.29 -7.53 -14.39
CA PRO A 123 18.44 -8.88 -13.82
C PRO A 123 17.13 -9.46 -13.26
N SER A 124 16.11 -8.61 -13.07
CA SER A 124 14.79 -8.95 -12.54
C SER A 124 13.70 -8.91 -13.63
N TYR A 125 14.09 -8.82 -14.90
CA TYR A 125 13.15 -8.84 -16.02
C TYR A 125 12.25 -10.08 -15.98
N VAL A 126 10.93 -9.86 -16.00
CA VAL A 126 9.93 -10.93 -16.03
C VAL A 126 9.89 -11.53 -17.43
N ALA A 127 10.22 -12.81 -17.51
CA ALA A 127 10.44 -13.48 -18.78
C ALA A 127 9.16 -13.52 -19.64
N GLY A 128 9.29 -13.10 -20.90
CA GLY A 128 8.22 -13.18 -21.89
C GLY A 128 7.05 -12.25 -21.65
N MET A 129 7.17 -11.25 -20.78
CA MET A 129 6.10 -10.29 -20.52
C MET A 129 5.91 -9.30 -21.68
N SER A 130 4.66 -8.94 -21.96
CA SER A 130 4.30 -7.88 -22.91
C SER A 130 4.59 -6.50 -22.31
N THR A 131 5.62 -5.83 -22.83
CA THR A 131 6.12 -4.58 -22.25
C THR A 131 5.63 -3.32 -22.96
N ASP A 132 5.18 -3.45 -24.21
CA ASP A 132 4.82 -2.33 -25.07
C ASP A 132 3.35 -1.94 -24.96
N VAL A 133 2.46 -2.91 -25.24
CA VAL A 133 1.02 -2.80 -25.04
C VAL A 133 0.65 -3.84 -23.98
N MET A 134 -0.06 -3.40 -22.94
CA MET A 134 -0.47 -4.23 -21.81
C MET A 134 -1.38 -5.37 -22.27
N ASP A 135 -1.08 -6.59 -21.82
CA ASP A 135 -1.96 -7.75 -21.93
C ASP A 135 -2.71 -7.97 -20.62
N THR A 136 -4.04 -7.90 -20.68
CA THR A 136 -4.93 -8.06 -19.53
C THR A 136 -4.90 -9.47 -18.93
N HIS A 137 -4.35 -10.46 -19.63
CA HIS A 137 -4.18 -11.81 -19.09
C HIS A 137 -2.89 -11.92 -18.25
N GLU A 138 -1.89 -11.10 -18.52
CA GLU A 138 -0.59 -11.12 -17.83
C GLU A 138 -0.57 -10.25 -16.58
N VAL A 139 -1.47 -9.27 -16.50
CA VAL A 139 -1.51 -8.24 -15.45
C VAL A 139 -2.82 -8.31 -14.70
N HIS A 140 -2.74 -8.36 -13.38
CA HIS A 140 -3.91 -8.26 -12.51
C HIS A 140 -3.68 -7.22 -11.41
N VAL A 141 -4.71 -6.44 -11.06
CA VAL A 141 -4.59 -5.33 -10.12
C VAL A 141 -5.77 -5.33 -9.16
N HIS A 142 -5.48 -5.42 -7.86
CA HIS A 142 -6.40 -5.14 -6.78
C HIS A 142 -6.12 -3.78 -6.15
N VAL A 143 -7.17 -3.06 -5.80
CA VAL A 143 -7.10 -1.72 -5.20
C VAL A 143 -7.99 -1.69 -3.98
N LYS A 144 -7.47 -1.27 -2.83
CA LYS A 144 -8.30 -1.05 -1.63
C LYS A 144 -9.35 0.04 -1.89
N GLY A 145 -10.63 -0.28 -1.61
CA GLY A 145 -11.77 0.61 -1.83
C GLY A 145 -12.33 1.33 -0.60
N GLY A 146 -12.05 0.82 0.61
CA GLY A 146 -12.53 1.41 1.86
C GLY A 146 -11.65 2.56 2.36
N GLY A 147 -12.06 3.26 3.43
CA GLY A 147 -11.29 4.34 4.08
C GLY A 147 -10.59 5.32 3.13
N GLU A 148 -9.27 5.19 3.01
CA GLU A 148 -8.39 5.94 2.08
C GLU A 148 -8.62 5.62 0.59
N GLY A 149 -9.67 4.88 0.23
CA GLY A 149 -9.84 4.21 -1.06
C GLY A 149 -9.79 5.13 -2.29
N ALA A 150 -10.24 6.38 -2.17
CA ALA A 150 -10.09 7.36 -3.25
C ALA A 150 -8.60 7.66 -3.53
N VAL A 151 -7.79 7.79 -2.48
CA VAL A 151 -6.35 8.05 -2.58
C VAL A 151 -5.61 6.85 -3.13
N VAL A 152 -5.97 5.66 -2.64
CA VAL A 152 -5.39 4.40 -3.12
C VAL A 152 -5.73 4.20 -4.60
N PHE A 153 -6.97 4.46 -5.02
CA PHE A 153 -7.38 4.33 -6.42
C PHE A 153 -6.63 5.29 -7.37
N ASP A 154 -6.50 6.55 -6.99
CA ASP A 154 -5.71 7.53 -7.77
C ASP A 154 -4.23 7.11 -7.84
N SER A 155 -3.67 6.61 -6.74
CA SER A 155 -2.29 6.14 -6.66
C SER A 155 -2.08 4.91 -7.55
N ALA A 156 -2.97 3.92 -7.49
CA ALA A 156 -2.95 2.75 -8.38
C ALA A 156 -2.98 3.18 -9.85
N THR A 157 -3.86 4.12 -10.20
CA THR A 157 -3.97 4.65 -11.56
C THR A 157 -2.65 5.29 -11.98
N ALA A 158 -2.01 6.07 -11.12
CA ALA A 158 -0.73 6.71 -11.38
C ALA A 158 0.43 5.71 -11.50
N VAL A 159 0.50 4.71 -10.61
CA VAL A 159 1.46 3.58 -10.72
C VAL A 159 1.32 2.92 -12.10
N LEU A 160 0.09 2.62 -12.52
CA LEU A 160 -0.16 1.97 -13.81
C LEU A 160 0.20 2.86 -15.00
N GLN A 161 0.09 4.18 -14.87
CA GLN A 161 0.58 5.13 -15.89
C GLN A 161 2.10 5.13 -16.03
N GLY A 162 2.83 5.01 -14.91
CA GLY A 162 4.29 4.84 -14.94
C GLY A 162 4.71 3.47 -15.46
N LEU A 163 3.93 2.43 -15.13
CA LEU A 163 4.20 1.04 -15.51
C LEU A 163 3.93 0.78 -17.00
N PHE A 164 2.82 1.29 -17.51
CA PHE A 164 2.35 1.19 -18.90
C PHE A 164 2.13 2.59 -19.50
N PRO A 165 3.23 3.32 -19.82
CA PRO A 165 3.11 4.66 -20.37
C PRO A 165 2.38 4.66 -21.73
N PRO A 166 1.85 5.82 -22.18
CA PRO A 166 1.20 5.93 -23.49
C PRO A 166 2.07 5.37 -24.61
N ASN A 167 1.48 4.53 -25.46
CA ASN A 167 2.17 3.87 -26.57
C ASN A 167 1.34 3.97 -27.83
N THR A 168 1.91 4.53 -28.90
CA THR A 168 1.21 4.72 -30.19
C THR A 168 0.80 3.42 -30.87
N ARG A 169 1.31 2.26 -30.42
CA ARG A 169 0.85 0.93 -30.85
C ARG A 169 -0.46 0.48 -30.18
N ASN A 170 -0.92 1.15 -29.13
CA ASN A 170 -2.24 0.89 -28.56
C ASN A 170 -3.31 1.40 -29.54
N THR A 171 -3.65 0.53 -30.48
CA THR A 171 -4.43 0.83 -31.68
C THR A 171 -5.42 -0.28 -31.98
N ILE A 172 -6.45 0.06 -32.74
CA ILE A 172 -7.36 -0.89 -33.37
C ILE A 172 -7.45 -0.58 -34.87
N GLU A 173 -7.36 -1.61 -35.70
CA GLU A 173 -7.65 -1.53 -37.13
C GLU A 173 -9.14 -1.80 -37.37
N LEU A 174 -9.80 -0.88 -38.07
CA LEU A 174 -11.22 -0.95 -38.38
C LEU A 174 -11.45 -1.65 -39.72
N ALA A 175 -12.67 -2.12 -39.97
CA ALA A 175 -13.04 -2.81 -41.20
C ALA A 175 -12.88 -1.98 -42.49
N ASN A 176 -12.71 -0.66 -42.38
CA ASN A 176 -12.41 0.25 -43.49
C ASN A 176 -10.91 0.56 -43.62
N GLU A 177 -10.05 -0.26 -43.01
CA GLU A 177 -8.58 -0.15 -43.04
C GLU A 177 -8.04 1.11 -42.34
N THR A 178 -8.88 1.83 -41.58
CA THR A 178 -8.41 2.95 -40.76
C THR A 178 -7.91 2.45 -39.41
N VAL A 179 -6.79 3.03 -38.95
CA VAL A 179 -6.19 2.73 -37.65
C VAL A 179 -6.55 3.84 -36.67
N VAL A 180 -7.17 3.46 -35.56
CA VAL A 180 -7.47 4.39 -34.46
C VAL A 180 -6.51 4.12 -33.31
N THR A 181 -5.73 5.13 -32.93
CA THR A 181 -4.91 5.10 -31.71
C THR A 181 -5.73 5.55 -30.51
N SER A 182 -5.51 4.92 -29.36
CA SER A 182 -6.10 5.37 -28.10
C SER A 182 -5.78 6.85 -27.81
N PRO A 183 -6.67 7.59 -27.13
CA PRO A 183 -6.44 8.99 -26.78
C PRO A 183 -5.15 9.24 -25.99
N LEU A 184 -4.80 10.52 -25.81
CA LEU A 184 -3.63 10.96 -25.04
C LEU A 184 -2.30 10.33 -25.52
N GLY A 185 -2.16 10.13 -26.83
CA GLY A 185 -0.94 9.57 -27.43
C GLY A 185 -0.82 8.05 -27.29
N GLY A 186 -1.93 7.33 -27.11
CA GLY A 186 -1.93 5.88 -26.95
C GLY A 186 -2.01 5.43 -25.50
N TYR A 187 -2.68 6.19 -24.63
CA TYR A 187 -2.88 5.83 -23.23
C TYR A 187 -3.45 4.41 -23.07
N GLN A 188 -2.95 3.67 -22.10
CA GLN A 188 -3.29 2.27 -21.87
C GLN A 188 -4.23 2.14 -20.67
N TYR A 189 -5.45 1.65 -20.91
CA TYR A 189 -6.46 1.48 -19.86
C TYR A 189 -6.30 0.11 -19.21
N VAL A 190 -5.56 0.06 -18.11
CA VAL A 190 -5.39 -1.18 -17.32
C VAL A 190 -6.61 -1.40 -16.42
N PRO A 191 -7.28 -2.57 -16.49
CA PRO A 191 -8.37 -2.90 -15.59
C PRO A 191 -7.89 -2.98 -14.14
N VAL A 192 -8.70 -2.45 -13.22
CA VAL A 192 -8.46 -2.52 -11.78
C VAL A 192 -9.68 -3.07 -11.07
N GLU A 193 -9.47 -3.97 -10.11
CA GLU A 193 -10.51 -4.51 -9.26
C GLU A 193 -10.47 -3.83 -7.90
N THR A 194 -11.51 -3.07 -7.57
CA THR A 194 -11.60 -2.40 -6.28
C THR A 194 -12.22 -3.32 -5.23
N ILE A 195 -11.48 -3.58 -4.16
CA ILE A 195 -11.90 -4.43 -3.05
C ILE A 195 -12.61 -3.58 -2.00
N GLN A 196 -13.93 -3.75 -1.92
CA GLN A 196 -14.79 -2.99 -1.02
C GLN A 196 -14.97 -3.72 0.32
N PRO A 197 -14.71 -3.08 1.47
CA PRO A 197 -14.73 -3.73 2.79
C PRO A 197 -16.12 -4.24 3.19
N GLU A 198 -17.19 -3.77 2.54
CA GLU A 198 -18.56 -4.26 2.76
C GLU A 198 -18.79 -5.65 2.14
N SER A 199 -17.97 -6.05 1.17
CA SER A 199 -18.07 -7.34 0.47
C SER A 199 -16.86 -8.24 0.66
N ASP A 200 -15.68 -7.66 0.88
CA ASP A 200 -14.42 -8.40 0.94
C ASP A 200 -13.49 -7.75 1.97
N LYS A 201 -13.11 -8.55 2.98
CA LYS A 201 -12.29 -8.10 4.11
C LYS A 201 -10.78 -8.24 3.88
N SER A 202 -10.32 -8.62 2.70
CA SER A 202 -8.90 -8.94 2.43
C SER A 202 -7.95 -7.74 2.54
N LEU A 203 -8.40 -6.51 2.22
CA LEU A 203 -7.54 -5.31 2.21
C LEU A 203 -7.83 -4.32 3.35
N GLU A 204 -8.89 -4.52 4.12
CA GLU A 204 -9.21 -3.71 5.30
C GLU A 204 -9.89 -4.54 6.41
N PRO A 205 -9.23 -5.62 6.88
CA PRO A 205 -9.82 -6.57 7.83
C PRO A 205 -9.95 -6.03 9.26
N TRP A 206 -9.28 -4.93 9.61
CA TRP A 206 -9.28 -4.40 10.98
C TRP A 206 -10.55 -3.62 11.33
N LEU A 207 -11.30 -3.14 10.32
CA LEU A 207 -12.58 -2.47 10.54
C LEU A 207 -13.69 -3.46 10.85
N ASP A 208 -14.66 -3.03 11.67
CA ASP A 208 -15.78 -3.84 12.15
C ASP A 208 -15.34 -5.17 12.80
N CYS A 209 -14.18 -5.14 13.46
CA CYS A 209 -13.54 -6.31 14.05
C CYS A 209 -13.43 -6.17 15.57
N PRO A 210 -14.44 -6.66 16.34
CA PRO A 210 -14.46 -6.49 17.80
C PRO A 210 -13.23 -7.03 18.53
N ASN A 211 -12.61 -8.10 18.04
CA ASN A 211 -11.39 -8.63 18.64
C ASN A 211 -10.16 -7.75 18.33
N PHE A 212 -10.14 -7.06 17.20
CA PHE A 212 -9.09 -6.08 16.90
C PHE A 212 -9.22 -4.84 17.80
N GLU A 213 -10.43 -4.31 17.99
CA GLU A 213 -10.68 -3.20 18.94
C GLU A 213 -10.24 -3.57 20.37
N LYS A 214 -10.55 -4.79 20.83
CA LYS A 214 -10.07 -5.31 22.13
C LYS A 214 -8.55 -5.42 22.17
N HIS A 215 -7.92 -5.79 21.06
CA HIS A 215 -6.47 -5.84 20.94
C HIS A 215 -5.86 -4.45 21.06
N VAL A 216 -6.40 -3.44 20.36
CA VAL A 216 -5.97 -2.04 20.49
C VAL A 216 -6.07 -1.58 21.94
N ALA A 217 -7.22 -1.82 22.61
CA ALA A 217 -7.38 -1.47 24.02
C ALA A 217 -6.39 -2.21 24.94
N LYS A 218 -6.06 -3.48 24.64
CA LYS A 218 -5.05 -4.26 25.37
C LYS A 218 -3.64 -3.71 25.16
N VAL A 219 -3.30 -3.30 23.94
CA VAL A 219 -2.01 -2.65 23.61
C VAL A 219 -1.87 -1.38 24.43
N TYR A 220 -2.85 -0.48 24.41
CA TYR A 220 -2.81 0.76 25.20
C TYR A 220 -2.78 0.51 26.72
N GLY A 221 -3.41 -0.58 27.16
CA GLY A 221 -3.40 -1.02 28.55
C GLY A 221 -2.08 -1.67 29.01
N SER A 222 -1.19 -2.03 28.09
CA SER A 222 0.03 -2.81 28.37
C SER A 222 1.09 -2.02 29.14
N GLY A 223 1.99 -2.73 29.83
CA GLY A 223 3.10 -2.10 30.56
C GLY A 223 4.06 -1.36 29.63
N GLU A 224 4.40 -1.97 28.49
CA GLU A 224 5.29 -1.40 27.47
C GLU A 224 4.73 -0.11 26.88
N PHE A 225 3.44 -0.08 26.53
CA PHE A 225 2.81 1.12 25.99
C PHE A 225 2.71 2.24 27.03
N LYS A 226 2.36 1.91 28.29
CA LYS A 226 2.31 2.89 29.39
C LYS A 226 3.69 3.47 29.71
N GLU A 227 4.74 2.66 29.63
CA GLU A 227 6.12 3.13 29.78
C GLU A 227 6.51 4.07 28.65
N ALA A 228 6.25 3.68 27.40
CA ALA A 228 6.46 4.54 26.23
C ALA A 228 5.71 5.87 26.34
N ALA A 229 4.42 5.84 26.75
CA ALA A 229 3.63 7.04 26.99
C ALA A 229 4.20 7.91 28.12
N GLY A 230 4.76 7.28 29.16
CA GLY A 230 5.49 7.95 30.24
C GLY A 230 6.73 8.69 29.73
N ASN A 231 7.52 8.04 28.88
CA ASN A 231 8.73 8.59 28.27
C ASN A 231 8.39 9.72 27.27
N ALA A 232 7.27 9.60 26.57
CA ALA A 232 6.79 10.57 25.58
C ALA A 232 6.15 11.84 26.20
N LYS A 233 5.96 11.91 27.52
CA LYS A 233 5.30 13.06 28.19
C LYS A 233 5.91 14.41 27.84
N GLY A 234 7.23 14.49 27.74
CA GLY A 234 7.92 15.73 27.36
C GLY A 234 7.55 16.19 25.95
N PHE A 235 7.57 15.26 24.99
CA PHE A 235 7.15 15.49 23.61
C PHE A 235 5.68 15.93 23.54
N PHE A 236 4.75 15.19 24.16
CA PHE A 236 3.32 15.52 24.12
C PHE A 236 2.97 16.80 24.89
N GLY A 237 3.79 17.22 25.85
CA GLY A 237 3.69 18.54 26.46
C GLY A 237 4.06 19.66 25.48
N PHE A 238 5.18 19.48 24.78
CA PHE A 238 5.74 20.48 23.86
C PHE A 238 4.96 20.60 22.53
N VAL A 239 4.46 19.49 22.00
CA VAL A 239 3.82 19.45 20.67
C VAL A 239 2.47 20.19 20.61
N LYS A 240 1.86 20.50 21.76
CA LYS A 240 0.54 21.16 21.87
C LYS A 240 0.43 22.45 21.06
N ASP A 241 1.50 23.24 21.03
CA ASP A 241 1.56 24.52 20.33
C ASP A 241 1.60 24.36 18.80
N TYR A 242 1.81 23.13 18.30
CA TYR A 242 2.00 22.81 16.87
C TYR A 242 0.89 21.93 16.30
N VAL A 243 -0.13 21.55 17.08
CA VAL A 243 -1.16 20.58 16.65
C VAL A 243 -2.59 21.11 16.73
N PHE A 244 -2.75 22.43 16.94
CA PHE A 244 -4.03 23.15 16.90
C PHE A 244 -5.15 22.49 17.72
N GLY A 245 -4.86 22.16 18.99
CA GLY A 245 -5.85 21.63 19.93
C GLY A 245 -6.16 20.14 19.78
N ARG A 246 -5.46 19.41 18.90
CA ARG A 246 -5.56 17.95 18.81
C ARG A 246 -5.10 17.27 20.09
N VAL A 247 -5.62 16.08 20.35
CA VAL A 247 -5.29 15.27 21.53
C VAL A 247 -3.81 14.87 21.48
N THR A 248 -3.03 15.34 22.46
CA THR A 248 -1.60 15.04 22.59
C THR A 248 -1.37 13.84 23.53
N ALA A 249 -1.59 12.64 23.01
CA ALA A 249 -1.40 11.37 23.74
C ALA A 249 -0.81 10.31 22.79
N LEU A 250 -0.21 9.25 23.35
CA LEU A 250 0.45 8.22 22.55
C LEU A 250 -0.56 7.43 21.71
N GLU A 251 -1.75 7.21 22.25
CA GLU A 251 -2.90 6.60 21.56
C GLU A 251 -3.33 7.40 20.32
N ASN A 252 -2.94 8.68 20.22
CA ASN A 252 -3.25 9.54 19.08
C ASN A 252 -1.99 9.88 18.25
N ALA A 253 -0.86 9.21 18.49
CA ALA A 253 0.42 9.60 17.92
C ALA A 253 0.44 9.59 16.38
N TRP A 254 -0.22 8.62 15.76
CA TRP A 254 -0.34 8.57 14.31
C TRP A 254 -1.08 9.80 13.75
N ASN A 255 -2.23 10.17 14.32
CA ASN A 255 -3.00 11.33 13.86
C ASN A 255 -2.23 12.64 14.03
N LEU A 256 -1.41 12.75 15.10
CA LEU A 256 -0.55 13.91 15.30
C LEU A 256 0.56 13.98 14.25
N PHE A 257 1.23 12.85 14.00
CA PHE A 257 2.24 12.78 12.96
C PHE A 257 1.66 13.09 11.58
N ASP A 258 0.51 12.51 11.22
CA ASP A 258 -0.15 12.74 9.94
C ASP A 258 -0.48 14.23 9.74
N TYR A 259 -1.06 14.86 10.75
CA TYR A 259 -1.34 16.29 10.74
C TYR A 259 -0.08 17.12 10.56
N MET A 260 0.92 16.90 11.42
CA MET A 260 2.17 17.67 11.40
C MET A 260 2.94 17.47 10.09
N ASN A 261 2.93 16.26 9.54
CA ASN A 261 3.58 15.93 8.27
C ASN A 261 2.86 16.63 7.10
N THR A 262 1.53 16.63 7.11
CA THR A 262 0.71 17.34 6.12
C THR A 262 0.99 18.84 6.17
N GLU A 263 0.95 19.45 7.36
CA GLU A 263 1.23 20.89 7.52
C GLU A 263 2.68 21.23 7.15
N LEU A 264 3.65 20.41 7.55
CA LEU A 264 5.04 20.58 7.15
C LEU A 264 5.20 20.55 5.63
N THR A 265 4.47 19.68 4.95
CA THR A 265 4.56 19.50 3.50
C THR A 265 3.89 20.63 2.74
N TYR A 266 2.70 21.06 3.16
CA TYR A 266 1.84 21.95 2.35
C TYR A 266 1.64 23.34 2.93
N ASN A 267 2.07 23.63 4.16
CA ASN A 267 1.93 24.93 4.81
C ASN A 267 3.30 25.57 5.08
N LYS A 268 3.68 26.50 4.19
CA LYS A 268 4.96 27.22 4.27
C LYS A 268 5.21 27.91 5.61
N THR A 269 4.16 28.47 6.22
CA THR A 269 4.33 29.16 7.52
C THR A 269 4.52 28.17 8.65
N TYR A 270 3.85 27.03 8.59
CA TYR A 270 4.08 25.94 9.53
C TYR A 270 5.50 25.39 9.41
N ALA A 271 5.95 25.08 8.19
CA ALA A 271 7.29 24.57 7.92
C ALA A 271 8.41 25.48 8.44
N TYR A 272 8.26 26.80 8.32
CA TYR A 272 9.22 27.77 8.85
C TYR A 272 9.26 27.82 10.39
N ARG A 273 8.14 27.50 11.05
CA ARG A 273 7.99 27.59 12.51
C ARG A 273 8.23 26.28 13.23
N LEU A 274 8.16 25.15 12.53
CA LEU A 274 8.31 23.84 13.14
C LEU A 274 9.74 23.69 13.69
N PRO A 275 9.92 23.41 14.99
CA PRO A 275 11.23 23.20 15.57
C PRO A 275 11.95 22.04 14.90
N PRO A 276 13.28 22.13 14.72
CA PRO A 276 14.08 21.01 14.23
C PRO A 276 13.84 19.76 15.07
N THR A 277 13.89 18.57 14.44
CA THR A 277 13.69 17.25 15.06
C THR A 277 12.26 16.92 15.53
N LEU A 278 11.33 17.88 15.52
CA LEU A 278 10.00 17.65 16.09
C LEU A 278 9.15 16.70 15.24
N ILE A 279 9.25 16.78 13.90
CA ILE A 279 8.54 15.87 13.01
C ILE A 279 9.10 14.45 13.09
N GLU A 280 10.40 14.31 13.26
CA GLU A 280 11.09 13.02 13.41
C GLU A 280 10.69 12.36 14.73
N GLN A 281 10.56 13.13 15.82
CA GLN A 281 10.01 12.64 17.08
C GLN A 281 8.55 12.21 16.96
N ALA A 282 7.72 13.02 16.28
CA ALA A 282 6.32 12.68 16.01
C ALA A 282 6.22 11.36 15.22
N ARG A 283 7.04 11.22 14.17
CA ARG A 283 7.13 10.00 13.38
C ARG A 283 7.59 8.81 14.22
N GLY A 284 8.57 8.99 15.09
CA GLY A 284 9.05 7.93 15.99
C GLY A 284 7.93 7.37 16.89
N TRP A 285 7.11 8.24 17.47
CA TRP A 285 5.96 7.81 18.28
C TRP A 285 4.85 7.19 17.45
N ALA A 286 4.60 7.70 16.24
CA ALA A 286 3.64 7.09 15.31
C ALA A 286 4.10 5.70 14.85
N ASN A 287 5.39 5.52 14.55
CA ASN A 287 5.97 4.23 14.20
C ASN A 287 5.82 3.23 15.35
N PHE A 288 6.18 3.63 16.59
CA PHE A 288 5.96 2.78 17.77
C PHE A 288 4.49 2.37 17.91
N HIS A 289 3.58 3.33 17.76
CA HIS A 289 2.14 3.14 17.89
C HIS A 289 1.60 2.13 16.85
N GLU A 290 1.80 2.41 15.56
CA GLU A 290 1.29 1.57 14.48
C GLU A 290 1.92 0.18 14.50
N ASN A 291 3.21 0.09 14.84
CA ASN A 291 3.87 -1.19 15.04
C ASN A 291 3.20 -1.99 16.16
N ALA A 292 2.92 -1.38 17.31
CA ALA A 292 2.32 -2.08 18.44
C ALA A 292 0.87 -2.55 18.14
N VAL A 293 0.15 -1.83 17.28
CA VAL A 293 -1.23 -2.17 16.91
C VAL A 293 -1.30 -3.21 15.80
N PHE A 294 -0.55 -3.03 14.71
CA PHE A 294 -0.58 -3.90 13.52
C PHE A 294 0.48 -5.01 13.54
N SER A 295 0.90 -5.43 14.73
CA SER A 295 1.74 -6.62 14.90
C SER A 295 1.32 -7.46 16.10
N ASP A 296 1.74 -8.72 16.07
CA ASP A 296 1.57 -9.65 17.18
C ASP A 296 2.75 -10.64 17.21
N LYS A 297 3.13 -11.09 18.40
CA LYS A 297 4.24 -12.06 18.56
C LYS A 297 3.87 -13.44 18.02
N ASP A 298 2.59 -13.79 18.12
CA ASP A 298 2.02 -14.97 17.51
C ASP A 298 1.63 -14.64 16.05
N PRO A 299 2.14 -15.36 15.03
CA PRO A 299 1.72 -15.15 13.65
C PRO A 299 0.19 -15.27 13.46
N GLY A 300 -0.48 -16.10 14.28
CA GLY A 300 -1.95 -16.24 14.28
C GLY A 300 -2.69 -15.19 15.11
N GLY A 301 -1.98 -14.23 15.69
CA GLY A 301 -2.54 -13.16 16.52
C GLY A 301 -3.46 -12.22 15.75
N ILE A 302 -4.32 -11.50 16.48
CA ILE A 302 -5.27 -10.55 15.89
C ILE A 302 -4.58 -9.24 15.50
N GLY A 303 -3.46 -8.88 16.13
CA GLY A 303 -2.65 -7.73 15.70
C GLY A 303 -2.10 -7.90 14.28
N ASN A 304 -1.86 -9.15 13.84
CA ASN A 304 -1.39 -9.47 12.50
C ASN A 304 -2.52 -9.58 11.45
N ILE A 305 -3.76 -9.13 11.76
CA ILE A 305 -4.91 -9.37 10.89
C ILE A 305 -4.75 -8.75 9.49
N ALA A 306 -4.10 -7.58 9.38
CA ALA A 306 -3.87 -6.90 8.11
C ALA A 306 -3.02 -7.74 7.15
N GLY A 307 -1.94 -8.33 7.64
CA GLY A 307 -1.07 -9.21 6.86
C GLY A 307 -1.72 -10.57 6.60
N ARG A 308 -2.41 -11.14 7.59
CA ARG A 308 -3.08 -12.44 7.45
C ARG A 308 -4.18 -12.45 6.39
N ALA A 309 -4.91 -11.35 6.23
CA ALA A 309 -5.99 -11.27 5.26
C ALA A 309 -5.48 -11.14 3.81
N ILE A 310 -4.37 -10.43 3.59
CA ILE A 310 -3.78 -10.30 2.25
C ILE A 310 -3.05 -11.58 1.79
N LEU A 311 -2.61 -12.45 2.72
CA LEU A 311 -1.91 -13.70 2.39
C LEU A 311 -2.67 -14.58 1.38
N SER A 312 -4.00 -14.65 1.46
CA SER A 312 -4.79 -15.46 0.53
C SER A 312 -4.61 -15.01 -0.92
N SER A 313 -4.60 -13.70 -1.15
CA SER A 313 -4.39 -13.12 -2.48
C SER A 313 -2.95 -13.37 -2.96
N LEU A 314 -1.97 -13.29 -2.06
CA LEU A 314 -0.57 -13.55 -2.39
C LEU A 314 -0.32 -15.02 -2.75
N ILE A 315 -0.82 -15.95 -1.93
CA ILE A 315 -0.68 -17.40 -2.20
C ILE A 315 -1.36 -17.74 -3.52
N SER A 316 -2.60 -17.28 -3.74
CA SER A 316 -3.34 -17.56 -4.98
C SER A 316 -2.61 -17.03 -6.22
N ALA A 317 -2.03 -15.83 -6.14
CA ALA A 317 -1.27 -15.26 -7.26
C ALA A 317 0.06 -16.01 -7.48
N LEU A 318 0.77 -16.40 -6.42
CA LEU A 318 1.98 -17.22 -6.53
C LEU A 318 1.70 -18.58 -7.19
N GLU A 319 0.62 -19.25 -6.79
CA GLU A 319 0.19 -20.52 -7.39
C GLU A 319 -0.16 -20.37 -8.87
N ARG A 320 -0.85 -19.28 -9.24
CA ARG A 320 -1.15 -18.95 -10.65
C ARG A 320 0.13 -18.72 -11.45
N ILE A 321 1.05 -17.88 -10.98
CA ILE A 321 2.32 -17.61 -11.68
C ILE A 321 3.18 -18.88 -11.80
N ALA A 322 3.16 -19.75 -10.78
CA ALA A 322 3.90 -21.02 -10.82
C ALA A 322 3.30 -22.04 -11.80
N PHE A 323 2.01 -21.91 -12.14
CA PHE A 323 1.31 -22.82 -13.04
C PHE A 323 1.50 -22.39 -14.50
N ASN A 324 2.26 -23.17 -15.27
CA ASN A 324 2.69 -22.81 -16.64
C ASN A 324 1.54 -22.50 -17.63
N ASP A 325 0.30 -22.94 -17.37
CA ASP A 325 -0.84 -22.67 -18.26
C ASP A 325 -1.66 -21.43 -17.82
N ASP A 326 -1.32 -20.76 -16.72
CA ASP A 326 -1.90 -19.46 -16.36
C ASP A 326 -0.98 -18.32 -16.86
N PRO A 327 -1.52 -17.33 -17.57
CA PRO A 327 -0.72 -16.26 -18.16
C PRO A 327 -0.27 -15.18 -17.16
N LEU A 328 -0.74 -15.20 -15.90
CA LEU A 328 -0.42 -14.17 -14.91
C LEU A 328 1.10 -14.05 -14.71
N LYS A 329 1.63 -12.83 -14.83
CA LYS A 329 3.05 -12.48 -14.65
C LYS A 329 3.26 -11.34 -13.67
N PHE A 330 2.30 -10.42 -13.56
CA PHE A 330 2.39 -9.27 -12.68
C PHE A 330 1.08 -9.09 -11.91
N PHE A 331 1.17 -9.09 -10.59
CA PHE A 331 0.03 -8.85 -9.71
C PHE A 331 0.30 -7.66 -8.79
N LEU A 332 -0.50 -6.60 -8.89
CA LEU A 332 -0.41 -5.43 -8.03
C LEU A 332 -1.54 -5.43 -7.01
N ILE A 333 -1.21 -5.19 -5.76
CA ILE A 333 -2.14 -4.80 -4.71
C ILE A 333 -1.77 -3.38 -4.27
N GLU A 334 -2.56 -2.40 -4.69
CA GLU A 334 -2.45 -1.04 -4.16
C GLU A 334 -3.29 -0.93 -2.89
N THR A 335 -2.66 -0.52 -1.78
CA THR A 335 -3.31 -0.46 -0.47
C THR A 335 -2.66 0.61 0.42
N SER A 336 -2.97 0.60 1.72
CA SER A 336 -2.37 1.46 2.75
C SER A 336 -1.23 0.73 3.48
N TYR A 337 -0.59 1.35 4.48
CA TYR A 337 0.64 0.81 5.08
C TYR A 337 0.46 -0.41 6.00
N GLN A 338 -0.73 -0.60 6.56
CA GLN A 338 -0.99 -1.57 7.63
C GLN A 338 -0.65 -3.02 7.22
N PRO A 339 -0.99 -3.50 6.01
CA PRO A 339 -0.59 -4.83 5.56
C PRO A 339 0.93 -5.02 5.50
N LEU A 340 1.70 -3.98 5.16
CA LEU A 340 3.17 -4.09 5.11
C LEU A 340 3.77 -4.28 6.49
N ILE A 341 3.39 -3.46 7.49
CA ILE A 341 3.85 -3.62 8.88
C ILE A 341 3.54 -5.05 9.34
N SER A 342 2.30 -5.49 9.16
CA SER A 342 1.88 -6.82 9.60
C SER A 342 2.61 -7.95 8.86
N LEU A 343 2.81 -7.84 7.55
CA LEU A 343 3.56 -8.83 6.77
C LEU A 343 5.03 -8.90 7.18
N PHE A 344 5.68 -7.77 7.47
CA PHE A 344 7.08 -7.76 7.89
C PHE A 344 7.30 -8.46 9.23
N HIS A 345 6.30 -8.46 10.12
CA HIS A 345 6.32 -9.30 11.32
C HIS A 345 6.04 -10.77 11.01
N LEU A 346 5.00 -11.07 10.21
CA LEU A 346 4.62 -12.44 9.83
C LEU A 346 5.75 -13.19 9.11
N THR A 347 6.49 -12.47 8.27
CA THR A 347 7.61 -13.00 7.49
C THR A 347 8.95 -12.82 8.18
N GLU A 348 8.98 -12.22 9.37
CA GLU A 348 10.18 -11.92 10.15
C GLU A 348 11.21 -11.01 9.43
N MET A 349 10.84 -10.31 8.35
CA MET A 349 11.72 -9.35 7.65
C MET A 349 12.21 -8.25 8.58
N ASN A 350 11.36 -7.83 9.53
CA ASN A 350 11.71 -6.83 10.54
C ASN A 350 12.83 -7.27 11.50
N ARG A 351 13.19 -8.56 11.55
CA ARG A 351 14.36 -9.04 12.31
C ARG A 351 15.67 -8.77 11.59
N GLU A 352 15.65 -8.69 10.26
CA GLU A 352 16.82 -8.31 9.46
C GLU A 352 17.01 -6.80 9.48
N ASP A 353 15.93 -6.04 9.36
CA ASP A 353 15.93 -4.58 9.48
C ASP A 353 14.79 -4.10 10.40
N PRO A 354 15.10 -3.67 11.63
CA PRO A 354 14.10 -3.12 12.55
C PRO A 354 13.33 -1.91 12.02
N LEU A 355 13.83 -1.21 10.99
CA LEU A 355 13.12 -0.09 10.39
C LEU A 355 11.87 -0.52 9.63
N LEU A 356 11.76 -1.78 9.20
CA LEU A 356 10.55 -2.33 8.58
C LEU A 356 9.36 -2.42 9.56
N ALA A 357 9.61 -2.29 10.87
CA ALA A 357 8.55 -2.11 11.85
C ALA A 357 7.94 -0.68 11.83
N SER A 358 8.40 0.22 10.97
CA SER A 358 7.94 1.61 10.89
C SER A 358 6.88 1.80 9.81
N ILE A 359 6.16 2.94 9.88
CA ILE A 359 5.25 3.36 8.81
C ILE A 359 6.10 3.63 7.55
N PRO A 360 5.88 2.91 6.44
CA PRO A 360 6.53 3.15 5.16
C PRO A 360 6.28 4.58 4.66
N ASN A 361 7.21 5.10 3.87
CA ASN A 361 7.00 6.37 3.18
C ASN A 361 5.87 6.25 2.14
N PRO A 362 5.24 7.35 1.72
CA PRO A 362 4.30 7.32 0.60
C PRO A 362 4.94 6.73 -0.68
N ALA A 363 4.14 6.01 -1.47
CA ALA A 363 4.60 5.28 -2.67
C ALA A 363 5.73 4.26 -2.38
N SER A 364 5.65 3.54 -1.26
CA SER A 364 6.52 2.39 -0.97
C SER A 364 6.00 1.13 -1.64
N ALA A 365 6.87 0.16 -1.91
CA ALA A 365 6.48 -1.12 -2.49
C ALA A 365 7.28 -2.30 -1.92
N LEU A 366 6.56 -3.37 -1.56
CA LEU A 366 7.12 -4.70 -1.37
C LEU A 366 6.88 -5.49 -2.66
N ALA A 367 7.96 -5.96 -3.29
CA ALA A 367 7.92 -6.85 -4.43
C ALA A 367 8.35 -8.27 -4.01
N ILE A 368 7.60 -9.28 -4.46
CA ILE A 368 7.87 -10.70 -4.22
C ILE A 368 8.03 -11.35 -5.58
N GLU A 369 9.26 -11.66 -5.96
CA GLU A 369 9.57 -12.30 -7.23
C GLU A 369 9.45 -13.81 -7.10
N LEU A 370 8.78 -14.46 -8.05
CA LEU A 370 8.87 -15.91 -8.23
C LEU A 370 9.97 -16.21 -9.23
N ARG A 371 11.04 -16.88 -8.79
CA ARG A 371 12.25 -17.15 -9.56
C ARG A 371 12.45 -18.64 -9.75
N ARG A 372 12.74 -19.07 -10.98
CA ARG A 372 13.13 -20.47 -11.27
C ARG A 372 14.63 -20.65 -11.12
N GLY A 373 15.04 -21.62 -10.31
CA GLY A 373 16.43 -22.04 -10.17
C GLY A 373 17.02 -22.53 -11.50
N PRO A 374 18.33 -22.35 -11.73
CA PRO A 374 18.96 -22.86 -12.94
C PRO A 374 18.85 -24.38 -13.02
N ALA A 375 18.80 -24.93 -14.23
CA ALA A 375 18.85 -26.37 -14.42
C ALA A 375 20.16 -26.94 -13.82
N PRO A 376 20.13 -28.12 -13.16
CA PRO A 376 19.01 -29.06 -13.10
C PRO A 376 18.03 -28.84 -11.92
N ASP A 377 18.25 -27.85 -11.06
CA ASP A 377 17.50 -27.69 -9.82
C ASP A 377 16.03 -27.33 -10.11
N THR A 378 15.75 -26.42 -11.05
CA THR A 378 14.41 -26.00 -11.55
C THR A 378 13.32 -25.69 -10.49
N ARG A 379 13.65 -25.76 -9.19
CA ARG A 379 12.78 -25.38 -8.09
C ARG A 379 12.51 -23.88 -8.16
N ASP A 380 11.31 -23.50 -7.73
CA ASP A 380 10.91 -22.11 -7.66
C ASP A 380 11.18 -21.54 -6.26
N PHE A 381 11.71 -20.32 -6.23
CA PHE A 381 12.12 -19.58 -5.03
C PHE A 381 11.48 -18.20 -5.02
N LEU A 382 11.35 -17.63 -3.83
CA LEU A 382 10.85 -16.29 -3.61
C LEU A 382 11.96 -15.36 -3.17
N ARG A 383 12.09 -14.24 -3.89
CA ARG A 383 12.90 -13.10 -3.47
C ARG A 383 11.99 -11.97 -3.03
N PHE A 384 12.22 -11.46 -1.83
CA PHE A 384 11.51 -10.29 -1.29
C PHE A 384 12.38 -9.07 -1.49
N GLN A 385 11.80 -8.00 -2.03
CA GLN A 385 12.47 -6.72 -2.20
C GLN A 385 11.58 -5.60 -1.70
N PHE A 386 12.13 -4.65 -0.97
CA PHE A 386 11.38 -3.52 -0.46
C PHE A 386 12.00 -2.20 -0.89
N LYS A 387 11.15 -1.29 -1.36
CA LYS A 387 11.48 0.08 -1.73
C LYS A 387 10.66 1.03 -0.87
N ASN A 388 11.32 1.83 -0.05
CA ASN A 388 10.68 2.69 0.94
C ASN A 388 10.41 4.11 0.41
N GLY A 389 9.47 4.21 -0.52
CA GLY A 389 8.98 5.44 -1.13
C GLY A 389 9.34 5.56 -2.60
N SER A 390 8.99 6.69 -3.23
CA SER A 390 9.20 6.89 -4.66
C SER A 390 10.68 7.03 -5.06
N SER A 391 11.58 7.41 -4.14
CA SER A 391 13.04 7.50 -4.36
C SER A 391 13.79 6.26 -3.86
N GLY A 392 15.05 6.08 -4.28
CA GLY A 392 15.89 4.92 -3.94
C GLY A 392 15.63 3.67 -4.79
N ASP A 393 16.36 2.60 -4.51
CA ASP A 393 16.29 1.33 -5.25
C ASP A 393 15.47 0.27 -4.48
N PHE A 394 15.17 -0.86 -5.14
CA PHE A 394 14.62 -2.03 -4.47
C PHE A 394 15.73 -2.77 -3.74
N GLU A 395 15.58 -2.94 -2.42
CA GLU A 395 16.57 -3.61 -1.59
C GLU A 395 16.10 -5.03 -1.25
N PRO A 396 16.96 -6.06 -1.38
CA PRO A 396 16.59 -7.44 -1.08
C PRO A 396 16.50 -7.70 0.43
N TYR A 397 15.53 -8.52 0.83
CA TYR A 397 15.32 -8.97 2.20
C TYR A 397 15.07 -10.48 2.25
N HIS A 398 15.43 -11.08 3.37
CA HIS A 398 15.21 -12.49 3.64
C HIS A 398 14.06 -12.68 4.64
N VAL A 399 13.33 -13.78 4.48
CA VAL A 399 12.14 -14.08 5.28
C VAL A 399 12.33 -15.34 6.12
N LEU A 400 11.62 -15.43 7.24
CA LEU A 400 11.46 -16.65 8.04
C LEU A 400 12.78 -17.26 8.53
N GLY A 401 13.77 -16.40 8.79
CA GLY A 401 15.10 -16.76 9.27
C GLY A 401 16.09 -17.22 8.20
N HIS A 402 15.69 -17.21 6.91
CA HIS A 402 16.58 -17.53 5.81
C HIS A 402 17.67 -16.46 5.61
N LYS A 403 18.69 -16.81 4.81
CA LYS A 403 19.79 -15.93 4.39
C LYS A 403 20.01 -15.95 2.86
N ALA A 404 18.98 -16.42 2.16
CA ALA A 404 18.88 -16.50 0.71
C ALA A 404 17.39 -16.53 0.33
N ASP A 405 17.09 -16.52 -0.97
CA ASP A 405 15.73 -16.70 -1.50
C ASP A 405 15.10 -17.99 -0.94
N ILE A 406 13.85 -17.92 -0.47
CA ILE A 406 13.16 -19.04 0.19
C ILE A 406 12.45 -19.93 -0.85
N PRO A 407 12.47 -21.27 -0.73
CA PRO A 407 11.68 -22.13 -1.63
C PRO A 407 10.18 -21.80 -1.55
N LEU A 408 9.49 -21.71 -2.70
CA LEU A 408 8.05 -21.40 -2.78
C LEU A 408 7.22 -22.32 -1.87
N THR A 409 7.48 -23.63 -1.93
CA THR A 409 6.74 -24.64 -1.16
C THR A 409 6.95 -24.49 0.35
N GLU A 410 8.17 -24.12 0.78
CA GLU A 410 8.44 -23.86 2.20
C GLU A 410 7.72 -22.59 2.66
N PHE A 411 7.75 -21.53 1.86
CA PHE A 411 7.04 -20.30 2.17
C PHE A 411 5.54 -20.57 2.38
N ILE A 412 4.86 -21.18 1.40
CA ILE A 412 3.43 -21.51 1.48
C ILE A 412 3.15 -22.35 2.73
N TYR A 413 3.90 -23.44 2.95
CA TYR A 413 3.72 -24.31 4.12
C TYR A 413 3.81 -23.57 5.45
N ARG A 414 4.72 -22.59 5.57
CA ARG A 414 4.90 -21.83 6.81
C ARG A 414 3.82 -20.78 7.04
N ILE A 415 3.22 -20.21 5.99
CA ILE A 415 2.30 -19.07 6.12
C ILE A 415 0.82 -19.43 5.92
N GLU A 416 0.50 -20.51 5.19
CA GLU A 416 -0.87 -20.86 4.78
C GLU A 416 -1.83 -21.01 5.97
N ASN A 417 -1.36 -21.56 7.08
CA ASN A 417 -2.18 -21.80 8.27
C ASN A 417 -2.58 -20.51 9.00
N TYR A 418 -1.93 -19.39 8.69
CA TYR A 418 -2.23 -18.09 9.27
C TYR A 418 -3.12 -17.23 8.36
N ALA A 419 -3.26 -17.61 7.09
CA ALA A 419 -4.05 -16.88 6.11
C ALA A 419 -5.53 -16.85 6.49
N ILE A 420 -6.16 -15.70 6.30
CA ILE A 420 -7.61 -15.54 6.38
C ILE A 420 -8.11 -15.45 4.94
N SER A 421 -8.71 -16.54 4.44
CA SER A 421 -9.06 -16.71 3.02
C SER A 421 -10.55 -16.47 2.71
N SER A 422 -11.34 -16.07 3.70
CA SER A 422 -12.76 -15.76 3.49
C SER A 422 -13.33 -14.83 4.55
N ASN A 423 -14.44 -14.17 4.22
CA ASN A 423 -15.21 -13.36 5.19
C ASN A 423 -15.68 -14.18 6.39
N LYS A 424 -15.99 -15.47 6.20
CA LYS A 424 -16.33 -16.38 7.30
C LYS A 424 -15.17 -16.60 8.26
N GLN A 425 -13.96 -16.82 7.74
CA GLN A 425 -12.76 -16.96 8.58
C GLN A 425 -12.43 -15.62 9.27
N TRP A 426 -12.56 -14.50 8.56
CA TRP A 426 -12.42 -13.16 9.12
C TRP A 426 -13.40 -12.95 10.28
N ALA A 427 -14.69 -13.26 10.08
CA ALA A 427 -15.72 -13.10 11.11
C ALA A 427 -15.41 -13.96 12.35
N SER A 428 -14.89 -15.18 12.13
CA SER A 428 -14.43 -16.05 13.23
C SER A 428 -13.24 -15.45 13.99
N ALA A 429 -12.24 -14.93 13.28
CA ALA A 429 -11.07 -14.28 13.90
C ALA A 429 -11.47 -13.01 14.66
N CYS A 430 -12.37 -12.21 14.10
CA CYS A 430 -12.85 -10.95 14.66
C CYS A 430 -13.89 -11.10 15.77
N GLY A 431 -14.49 -12.28 15.93
CA GLY A 431 -15.63 -12.46 16.82
C GLY A 431 -16.84 -11.65 16.37
N ALA A 432 -16.97 -11.41 15.06
CA ALA A 432 -18.11 -10.72 14.47
C ALA A 432 -19.34 -11.64 14.46
N SER A 433 -20.54 -11.05 14.45
CA SER A 433 -21.79 -11.83 14.50
C SER A 433 -21.92 -12.75 13.28
N ARG A 434 -22.45 -13.97 13.46
CA ARG A 434 -22.69 -14.89 12.34
C ARG A 434 -23.65 -14.31 11.30
N PHE A 435 -24.62 -13.50 11.75
CA PHE A 435 -25.60 -12.85 10.90
C PHE A 435 -24.97 -11.83 9.94
N SER A 436 -23.99 -11.04 10.39
CA SER A 436 -23.26 -10.12 9.51
C SER A 436 -22.43 -10.87 8.47
N SER A 437 -21.78 -11.98 8.82
CA SER A 437 -20.99 -12.78 7.88
C SER A 437 -21.86 -13.51 6.83
N GLU A 438 -22.99 -14.11 7.24
CA GLU A 438 -23.89 -14.81 6.34
C GLU A 438 -24.59 -13.85 5.36
N LEU A 439 -24.93 -12.63 5.79
CA LEU A 439 -25.41 -11.58 4.91
C LEU A 439 -24.35 -11.15 3.88
N LEU A 440 -23.08 -11.00 4.28
CA LEU A 440 -22.01 -10.69 3.33
C LEU A 440 -21.84 -11.80 2.30
N ASP A 441 -21.73 -13.07 2.72
CA ASP A 441 -21.51 -14.20 1.80
C ASP A 441 -22.70 -14.44 0.86
N THR A 442 -23.93 -14.11 1.29
CA THR A 442 -25.15 -14.27 0.46
C THR A 442 -25.44 -13.06 -0.44
N ALA A 443 -25.09 -11.85 0.00
CA ALA A 443 -25.24 -10.63 -0.81
C ALA A 443 -24.11 -10.45 -1.82
N PHE A 444 -22.90 -10.87 -1.47
CA PHE A 444 -21.67 -10.71 -2.24
C PHE A 444 -20.84 -11.99 -2.16
N PRO A 445 -21.18 -13.05 -2.92
CA PRO A 445 -20.34 -14.23 -2.98
C PRO A 445 -18.94 -13.83 -3.46
N ALA A 446 -17.91 -14.20 -2.69
CA ALA A 446 -16.52 -13.90 -3.00
C ALA A 446 -16.19 -14.26 -4.45
N ALA A 447 -15.59 -13.34 -5.20
CA ALA A 447 -15.09 -13.57 -6.55
C ALA A 447 -13.78 -14.37 -6.48
N GLY A 448 -13.85 -15.62 -6.04
CA GLY A 448 -12.70 -16.52 -5.95
C GLY A 448 -12.98 -17.87 -6.59
N GLY A 449 -12.45 -18.09 -7.80
CA GLY A 449 -12.04 -19.42 -8.25
C GLY A 449 -12.97 -20.27 -9.12
N ALA A 450 -13.65 -19.72 -10.13
CA ALA A 450 -14.27 -20.55 -11.19
C ALA A 450 -13.98 -19.99 -12.59
N PRO A 451 -13.63 -20.85 -13.57
CA PRO A 451 -13.38 -20.40 -14.93
C PRO A 451 -14.68 -19.85 -15.53
N ALA A 452 -14.56 -18.76 -16.28
CA ALA A 452 -15.66 -18.08 -16.92
C ALA A 452 -16.38 -19.02 -17.91
N SER A 453 -17.48 -19.64 -17.48
CA SER A 453 -18.55 -20.01 -18.41
C SER A 453 -19.90 -20.13 -17.69
N THR A 454 -20.87 -19.40 -18.25
CA THR A 454 -22.32 -19.63 -18.17
C THR A 454 -23.10 -18.96 -17.02
N SER A 455 -23.91 -17.96 -17.45
CA SER A 455 -25.18 -17.49 -16.86
C SER A 455 -25.17 -16.54 -15.63
N ARG A 456 -24.70 -15.30 -15.82
CA ARG A 456 -24.96 -14.15 -14.92
C ARG A 456 -26.23 -13.34 -15.31
N THR A 457 -27.38 -13.97 -15.50
CA THR A 457 -28.63 -13.25 -15.86
C THR A 457 -29.84 -13.51 -14.95
N ALA A 458 -29.73 -14.37 -13.93
CA ALA A 458 -30.88 -14.69 -13.06
C ALA A 458 -30.92 -13.90 -11.74
N LEU A 459 -29.81 -13.34 -11.25
CA LEU A 459 -29.76 -12.77 -9.89
C LEU A 459 -30.10 -11.26 -9.80
N SER A 460 -29.93 -10.49 -10.88
CA SER A 460 -30.25 -9.05 -10.88
C SER A 460 -31.75 -8.75 -10.87
N GLY A 461 -32.58 -9.69 -11.34
CA GLY A 461 -34.04 -9.54 -11.35
C GLY A 461 -34.69 -9.63 -9.98
N LEU A 462 -34.12 -10.43 -9.06
CA LEU A 462 -34.70 -10.63 -7.73
C LEU A 462 -34.47 -9.42 -6.81
N PHE A 463 -33.30 -8.78 -6.89
CA PHE A 463 -32.96 -7.61 -6.09
C PHE A 463 -33.83 -6.40 -6.47
N ALA A 464 -34.05 -6.17 -7.76
CA ALA A 464 -34.94 -5.13 -8.24
C ALA A 464 -36.39 -5.33 -7.75
N LEU A 465 -36.88 -6.57 -7.75
CA LEU A 465 -38.23 -6.91 -7.28
C LEU A 465 -38.42 -6.68 -5.78
N VAL A 466 -37.42 -7.02 -4.96
CA VAL A 466 -37.49 -6.82 -3.50
C VAL A 466 -37.43 -5.32 -3.14
N CYS A 467 -36.55 -4.55 -3.79
CA CYS A 467 -36.50 -3.10 -3.60
C CYS A 467 -37.80 -2.41 -4.06
N PHE A 468 -38.39 -2.84 -5.17
CA PHE A 468 -39.65 -2.29 -5.67
C PHE A 468 -40.83 -2.63 -4.74
N ALA A 469 -40.90 -3.86 -4.23
CA ALA A 469 -41.91 -4.28 -3.26
C ALA A 469 -41.78 -3.47 -1.94
N GLY A 470 -40.56 -3.23 -1.47
CA GLY A 470 -40.28 -2.38 -0.32
C GLY A 470 -40.79 -0.95 -0.48
N LEU A 471 -40.51 -0.31 -1.62
CA LEU A 471 -40.98 1.04 -1.94
C LEU A 471 -42.51 1.14 -2.04
N VAL A 472 -43.17 0.12 -2.61
CA VAL A 472 -44.64 0.06 -2.71
C VAL A 472 -45.27 -0.10 -1.33
N MET A 473 -44.73 -0.98 -0.48
CA MET A 473 -45.22 -1.18 0.88
C MET A 473 -45.03 0.08 1.75
N PHE A 474 -43.88 0.75 1.63
CA PHE A 474 -43.61 2.01 2.33
C PHE A 474 -44.55 3.13 1.86
N GLY A 475 -44.80 3.24 0.54
CA GLY A 475 -45.75 4.20 -0.02
C GLY A 475 -47.20 3.99 0.44
N ARG A 476 -47.63 2.73 0.59
CA ARG A 476 -48.98 2.40 1.11
C ARG A 476 -49.11 2.73 2.60
N PHE A 477 -48.06 2.54 3.39
CA PHE A 477 -48.05 2.87 4.81
C PHE A 477 -48.18 4.39 5.07
N PHE A 478 -47.52 5.22 4.27
CA PHE A 478 -47.64 6.68 4.36
C PHE A 478 -49.00 7.21 3.86
N ARG A 479 -49.59 6.60 2.82
CA ARG A 479 -50.95 6.94 2.38
C ARG A 479 -52.01 6.56 3.42
N ALA A 480 -51.85 5.41 4.09
CA ALA A 480 -52.73 5.00 5.18
C ALA A 480 -52.67 5.99 6.37
N ARG A 481 -51.46 6.40 6.79
CA ARG A 481 -51.28 7.39 7.87
C ARG A 481 -51.86 8.77 7.56
N ARG A 482 -51.73 9.24 6.31
CA ARG A 482 -52.34 10.52 5.88
C ARG A 482 -53.87 10.46 5.86
N ALA A 483 -54.46 9.32 5.52
CA ALA A 483 -55.91 9.13 5.58
C ALA A 483 -56.44 9.13 7.02
N THR A 484 -55.66 8.60 7.99
CA THR A 484 -56.03 8.61 9.41
C THR A 484 -55.92 10.02 10.04
N GLN A 485 -54.93 10.81 9.64
CA GLN A 485 -54.77 12.20 10.11
C GLN A 485 -55.83 13.16 9.53
N ALA A 486 -56.29 12.92 8.30
CA ALA A 486 -57.37 13.71 7.70
C ALA A 486 -58.73 13.53 8.41
N HIS A 487 -58.98 12.34 8.98
CA HIS A 487 -60.20 12.09 9.77
C HIS A 487 -60.18 12.72 11.17
N GLN A 488 -59.00 12.94 11.77
CA GLN A 488 -58.90 13.60 13.09
C GLN A 488 -59.07 15.13 13.02
N HIS A 489 -58.77 15.77 11.89
CA HIS A 489 -58.94 17.22 11.73
C HIS A 489 -60.39 17.67 11.49
N GLN A 490 -61.32 16.77 11.18
CA GLN A 490 -62.74 17.09 10.98
C GLN A 490 -63.61 16.97 12.25
N GLN A 491 -63.07 16.48 13.37
CA GLN A 491 -63.82 16.34 14.64
C GLN A 491 -63.44 17.35 15.74
N GLY A 492 -62.52 18.28 15.47
CA GLY A 492 -61.97 19.21 16.49
C GLY A 492 -62.44 20.67 16.44
N GLN A 493 -63.25 21.09 15.47
CA GLN A 493 -63.71 22.49 15.39
C GLN A 493 -65.10 22.65 16.03
N GLY A 494 -65.10 22.79 17.35
CA GLY A 494 -66.25 23.25 18.10
C GLY A 494 -65.82 23.75 19.47
N GLN A 495 -65.87 25.09 19.64
CA GLN A 495 -65.75 25.89 20.87
C GLN A 495 -64.43 26.62 21.12
N GLY A 496 -64.56 27.93 21.40
CA GLY A 496 -63.75 28.60 22.41
C GLY A 496 -62.92 29.79 21.95
N GLN A 497 -63.44 30.99 22.20
CA GLN A 497 -62.79 32.29 22.10
C GLN A 497 -61.57 32.43 23.05
N GLY A 498 -60.63 33.33 22.73
CA GLY A 498 -59.66 33.82 23.70
C GLY A 498 -58.58 34.71 23.10
N ALA A 499 -58.56 35.99 23.50
CA ALA A 499 -57.70 37.06 23.01
C ALA A 499 -56.32 37.12 23.69
N VAL A 500 -55.45 37.97 23.11
CA VAL A 500 -54.49 38.94 23.74
C VAL A 500 -53.02 38.84 23.23
N ARG A 501 -52.66 39.92 22.48
CA ARG A 501 -51.41 40.75 22.35
C ARG A 501 -50.06 40.23 22.91
N LEU A 502 -48.89 40.55 22.33
CA LEU A 502 -48.28 41.90 22.19
C LEU A 502 -47.08 41.95 21.20
N HIS A 503 -46.93 43.13 20.57
CA HIS A 503 -45.73 43.90 20.13
C HIS A 503 -44.54 43.22 19.42
N GLY A 504 -43.94 43.81 18.36
CA GLY A 504 -44.07 45.17 17.83
C GLY A 504 -43.49 45.30 16.41
N ASP A 505 -43.96 46.34 15.73
CA ASP A 505 -43.61 46.79 14.38
C ASP A 505 -42.53 47.88 14.41
N GLU A 506 -41.68 47.92 13.37
CA GLU A 506 -41.34 49.08 12.49
C GLU A 506 -40.25 48.57 11.50
N VAL A 507 -40.44 48.43 10.17
CA VAL A 507 -40.79 49.38 9.08
C VAL A 507 -39.78 50.53 9.02
N THR A 508 -38.97 50.74 7.97
CA THR A 508 -39.33 51.21 6.60
C THR A 508 -38.10 51.11 5.65
N PRO A 509 -38.25 51.20 4.30
CA PRO A 509 -37.30 50.72 3.28
C PRO A 509 -36.54 51.82 2.53
N MET A 510 -35.59 51.44 1.66
CA MET A 510 -35.14 52.27 0.53
C MET A 510 -34.96 51.45 -0.76
N VAL A 511 -35.13 52.19 -1.86
CA VAL A 511 -35.49 51.82 -3.23
C VAL A 511 -34.27 51.74 -4.16
N SER A 512 -34.50 51.16 -5.35
CA SER A 512 -33.74 51.28 -6.62
C SER A 512 -32.51 50.39 -6.78
N GLU A 513 -32.17 49.82 -7.94
CA GLU A 513 -32.76 49.64 -9.27
C GLU A 513 -31.71 48.84 -10.08
N LYS A 514 -32.12 48.06 -11.09
CA LYS A 514 -31.33 47.71 -12.29
C LYS A 514 -29.98 46.95 -12.12
N HIS A 515 -29.97 45.65 -12.46
CA HIS A 515 -29.42 45.16 -13.75
C HIS A 515 -29.70 43.67 -13.94
N ARG A 516 -30.21 43.33 -15.14
CA ARG A 516 -30.42 42.00 -15.70
C ARG A 516 -29.68 41.99 -17.04
N GLN A 517 -29.24 40.80 -17.47
CA GLN A 517 -28.49 40.45 -18.69
C GLN A 517 -26.97 40.36 -18.42
N GLN A 518 -26.24 39.34 -18.86
CA GLN A 518 -26.45 38.30 -19.88
C GLN A 518 -25.33 37.26 -19.67
N PHE A 519 -25.55 35.98 -19.96
CA PHE A 519 -24.60 35.14 -20.74
C PHE A 519 -25.22 33.75 -20.94
N SER A 520 -25.53 33.47 -22.20
CA SER A 520 -25.69 32.14 -22.78
C SER A 520 -24.99 32.22 -24.13
N ALA A 521 -23.87 31.52 -24.24
CA ALA A 521 -23.25 30.99 -25.45
C ALA A 521 -22.20 29.99 -24.99
#